data_AF-A0A846HRG1-F1
#
_entry.id   AF-A0A846HRG1-F1
#
_cell.length_a   1.000
_cell.length_b   1.000
_cell.length_c   1.000
_cell.angle_alpha   90.00
_cell.angle_beta   90.00
_cell.angle_gamma   90.00
#
_symmetry.space_group_name_H-M   'P 1'
#
loop_
_entity.id
_entity.type
_entity.pdbx_description
1 polymer ?
#
loop_
_entity_poly.entity_id
_entity_poly.type
_entity_poly.pdbx_seq_one_letter_code
_entity_poly.pdbx_strand_id
1 'polypeptide(L)' 'MLKNRSHRTLITVVLTLALGACGGGGAKTNVNASSTTMGQELMDLNASYEQGLISAGEYKRAKKDILRKYDQ' A
#
# COMPACT_ATOMS: atom_id res chain seq x y z
N MET A 1 -12.00 -55.39 -32.46
CA MET A 1 -11.19 -54.29 -33.05
C MET A 1 -11.62 -52.97 -32.43
N LEU A 2 -10.65 -52.05 -32.29
CA LEU A 2 -10.58 -50.97 -31.31
C LEU A 2 -11.60 -49.84 -31.48
N LYS A 3 -12.08 -49.39 -30.31
CA LYS A 3 -13.01 -48.30 -30.02
C LYS A 3 -12.39 -46.93 -30.38
N ASN A 4 -13.08 -46.18 -31.25
CA ASN A 4 -12.69 -44.87 -31.79
C ASN A 4 -12.17 -43.90 -30.70
N ARG A 5 -10.87 -43.58 -30.82
CA ARG A 5 -10.09 -42.70 -29.94
C ARG A 5 -9.93 -41.29 -30.53
N SER A 6 -10.14 -40.30 -29.67
CA SER A 6 -9.29 -39.10 -29.51
C SER A 6 -9.08 -38.14 -30.69
N HIS A 7 -10.15 -37.67 -31.36
CA HIS A 7 -10.05 -36.49 -32.23
C HIS A 7 -10.85 -35.25 -31.78
N ARG A 8 -11.44 -35.26 -30.58
CA ARG A 8 -12.21 -34.11 -30.05
C ARG A 8 -11.49 -33.33 -28.95
N THR A 9 -10.29 -33.73 -28.59
CA THR A 9 -9.50 -33.20 -27.45
C THR A 9 -8.24 -32.47 -27.90
N LEU A 10 -8.28 -31.79 -29.05
CA LEU A 10 -7.12 -31.01 -29.56
C LEU A 10 -7.41 -29.52 -29.76
N ILE A 11 -8.66 -29.07 -29.61
CA ILE A 11 -9.05 -27.66 -29.90
C ILE A 11 -9.16 -26.80 -28.63
N THR A 12 -9.13 -27.38 -27.43
CA THR A 12 -9.47 -26.66 -26.19
C THR A 12 -8.26 -26.10 -25.41
N VAL A 13 -7.04 -26.11 -25.96
CA VAL A 13 -5.80 -25.75 -25.23
C VAL A 13 -5.21 -24.38 -25.64
N VAL A 14 -5.83 -23.66 -26.58
CA VAL A 14 -5.25 -22.40 -27.12
C VAL A 14 -5.74 -21.13 -26.42
N LEU A 15 -6.80 -21.18 -25.59
CA LEU A 15 -7.44 -19.97 -25.02
C LEU A 15 -6.91 -19.53 -23.63
N THR A 16 -5.92 -20.19 -23.04
CA THR A 16 -5.46 -19.85 -21.67
C THR A 16 -4.25 -18.92 -21.60
N LEU A 17 -3.64 -18.53 -22.72
CA LEU A 17 -2.43 -17.68 -22.70
C LEU A 17 -2.69 -16.17 -22.69
N ALA A 18 -3.94 -15.70 -22.75
CA ALA A 18 -4.26 -14.27 -22.76
C ALA A 18 -4.25 -13.59 -21.37
N LEU A 19 -4.06 -14.33 -20.27
CA LEU A 19 -4.02 -13.78 -18.91
C LEU A 19 -2.59 -13.58 -18.36
N GLY A 20 -1.56 -13.90 -19.14
CA GLY A 20 -0.16 -13.82 -18.72
C GLY A 20 0.52 -12.45 -18.87
N ALA A 21 -0.22 -11.41 -19.29
CA ALA A 21 0.33 -10.09 -19.60
C ALA A 21 0.05 -9.02 -18.54
N CYS A 22 -0.10 -9.40 -17.25
CA CYS A 22 0.18 -8.45 -16.16
C CYS A 22 1.69 -8.36 -15.99
N GLY A 23 2.31 -7.66 -16.93
CA GLY A 23 3.74 -7.38 -16.94
C GLY A 23 4.11 -6.50 -15.75
N GLY A 24 5.04 -7.00 -14.95
CA GLY A 24 6.29 -6.29 -14.70
C GLY A 24 6.22 -5.00 -13.88
N GLY A 25 6.87 -5.05 -12.73
CA GLY A 25 7.72 -3.93 -12.33
C GLY A 25 7.38 -3.33 -10.99
N GLY A 26 7.79 -4.02 -9.91
CA GLY A 26 8.71 -3.43 -8.93
C GLY A 26 8.34 -2.11 -8.26
N ALA A 27 7.08 -1.69 -8.27
CA ALA A 27 6.66 -0.57 -7.44
C ALA A 27 6.57 -1.09 -6.01
N LYS A 28 7.61 -0.84 -5.21
CA LYS A 28 7.42 -0.68 -3.76
C LYS A 28 6.54 0.54 -3.62
N THR A 29 5.24 0.35 -3.80
CA THR A 29 4.25 1.36 -3.48
C THR A 29 4.25 1.43 -1.97
N ASN A 30 5.15 2.27 -1.43
CA ASN A 30 4.97 2.80 -0.09
C ASN A 30 3.77 3.75 -0.20
N VAL A 31 2.58 3.17 -0.38
CA VAL A 31 1.32 3.88 -0.28
C VAL A 31 1.15 4.17 1.19
N ASN A 32 1.89 5.17 1.68
CA ASN A 32 1.61 5.76 2.96
C ASN A 32 0.36 6.64 2.78
N ALA A 33 -0.77 6.01 2.46
CA ALA A 33 -2.09 6.65 2.46
C ALA A 33 -2.54 6.86 3.91
N SER A 34 -1.72 7.57 4.67
CA SER A 34 -2.20 8.19 5.90
C SER A 34 -2.91 9.47 5.45
N SER A 35 -4.23 9.37 5.24
CA SER A 35 -5.09 10.49 4.83
C SER A 35 -5.35 11.47 5.98
N THR A 36 -4.37 11.63 6.87
CA THR A 36 -4.42 12.64 7.92
C THR A 36 -3.86 13.95 7.37
N THR A 37 -4.40 15.07 7.86
CA THR A 37 -3.90 16.39 7.50
C THR A 37 -2.85 16.82 8.53
N MET A 38 -1.97 17.75 8.16
CA MET A 38 -0.99 18.33 9.10
C MET A 38 -1.66 18.83 10.38
N GLY A 39 -2.83 19.47 10.25
CA GLY A 39 -3.58 20.00 11.39
C GLY A 39 -3.99 18.90 12.37
N GLN A 40 -4.46 17.76 11.87
CA GLN A 40 -4.89 16.63 12.70
C GLN A 40 -3.70 16.00 13.44
N GLU A 41 -2.58 15.76 12.74
CA GLU A 41 -1.36 15.23 13.38
C GLU A 41 -0.86 16.16 14.51
N LEU A 42 -0.92 17.47 14.31
CA LEU A 42 -0.53 18.45 15.32
C LEU A 42 -1.50 18.49 16.53
N MET A 43 -2.80 18.38 16.28
CA MET A 43 -3.82 18.31 17.35
C MET A 43 -3.63 17.05 18.21
N ASP A 44 -3.44 15.90 17.57
CA ASP A 44 -3.24 14.62 18.27
C ASP A 44 -1.93 14.62 19.09
N LEU A 45 -0.87 15.20 18.52
CA LEU A 45 0.39 15.39 19.22
C LEU A 45 0.22 16.29 20.46
N ASN A 46 -0.53 17.40 20.32
CA ASN A 46 -0.80 18.30 21.44
C ASN A 46 -1.64 17.63 22.52
N ALA A 47 -2.69 16.90 22.14
CA ALA A 47 -3.52 16.17 23.08
C ALA A 47 -2.70 15.13 23.87
N SER A 48 -1.73 14.47 23.22
CA SER A 48 -0.85 13.50 23.87
C SER A 48 0.09 14.16 24.90
N TYR A 49 0.58 15.37 24.59
CA TYR A 49 1.41 16.14 25.52
C TYR A 49 0.60 16.63 26.73
N GLU A 50 -0.60 17.17 26.51
CA GLU A 50 -1.48 17.65 27.59
C GLU A 50 -1.94 16.52 28.51
N GLN A 51 -2.11 15.31 27.99
CA GLN A 51 -2.39 14.11 28.78
C GLN A 51 -1.16 13.56 29.53
N GLY A 52 0.01 14.16 29.34
CA GLY A 52 1.26 13.70 29.95
C GLY A 52 1.78 12.37 29.38
N LEU A 53 1.29 11.94 28.22
CA LEU A 53 1.71 10.71 27.55
C LEU A 53 3.11 10.84 26.93
N ILE A 54 3.50 12.07 26.60
CA ILE A 54 4.83 12.40 26.06
C ILE A 54 5.42 13.60 26.78
N SER A 55 6.75 13.65 26.83
CA SER A 55 7.48 14.79 27.39
C SER A 55 7.49 16.01 26.46
N ALA A 56 7.82 17.18 27.02
CA ALA A 56 8.00 18.41 26.24
C ALA A 56 9.10 18.28 25.17
N GLY A 57 10.12 17.46 25.43
CA GLY A 57 11.20 17.19 24.47
C GLY A 57 10.71 16.38 23.28
N GLU A 58 9.92 15.34 23.52
CA GLU A 58 9.31 14.50 22.49
C GLU A 58 8.29 15.29 21.67
N TYR A 59 7.46 16.10 22.33
CA TYR A 59 6.52 17.00 21.66
C TYR A 59 7.23 17.91 20.65
N LYS A 60 8.31 18.59 21.04
CA LYS A 60 9.05 19.49 20.15
C LYS A 60 9.67 18.77 18.96
N ARG A 61 10.23 17.58 19.18
CA ARG A 61 10.83 16.77 18.11
C ARG A 61 9.76 16.31 17.12
N ALA A 62 8.69 15.71 17.60
CA ALA A 62 7.59 15.24 16.77
C ALA A 62 6.92 16.38 16.00
N LYS A 63 6.70 17.54 16.64
CA LYS A 63 6.15 18.73 15.97
C LYS A 63 7.02 19.17 14.80
N LYS A 64 8.34 19.23 14.99
CA LYS A 64 9.29 19.58 13.92
C LYS A 64 9.24 18.57 12.78
N ASP A 65 9.15 17.28 13.09
CA ASP A 65 9.08 16.23 12.08
C ASP A 65 7.77 16.27 11.29
N ILE A 66 6.64 16.53 11.94
CA ILE A 66 5.35 16.76 11.27
C ILE A 66 5.46 17.96 10.33
N LEU A 67 5.93 19.12 10.80
CA LEU A 67 6.05 20.31 9.94
C LEU A 67 6.96 20.03 8.74
N ARG A 68 8.12 19.40 8.96
CA ARG A 68 9.06 19.05 7.89
C ARG A 68 8.47 18.09 6.85
N LYS A 69 7.55 17.20 7.25
CA LYS A 69 6.86 16.27 6.33
C LYS A 69 5.92 17.00 5.37
N TYR A 70 5.35 18.14 5.77
CA TYR A 70 4.40 18.91 4.95
C TYR A 70 5.01 20.13 4.24
N ASP A 71 6.22 20.53 4.61
CA ASP A 71 7.00 21.60 3.92
C ASP A 71 7.72 21.08 2.66
N GLN A 72 7.50 19.82 2.26
CA GLN A 72 8.19 19.15 1.14
C GLN A 72 7.51 19.36 -0.21
#